data_AF-A0AAE3FRU9-F1
#
_entry.id   AF-A0AAE3FRU9-F1
#
_cell.length_a   1.000
_cell.length_b   1.000
_cell.length_c   1.000
_cell.angle_alpha   90.00
_cell.angle_beta   90.00
_cell.angle_gamma   90.00
#
_symmetry.space_group_name_H-M   'P 1'
#
loop_
_entity.id
_entity.type
_entity.pdbx_description
1 polymer ?
#
loop_
_entity_poly.entity_id
_entity_poly.type
_entity_poly.pdbx_seq_one_letter_code
_entity_poly.pdbx_strand_id
1 'polypeptide(L)'
;MPHDRIHAKKPTHDIDRWSVGTIERVIERDGHCIVEVRTEDSQTVELIVTFAIRDLFVSRLAIDEGESPVGERVWYRKRGG
;
A
#
# COMPACT_ATOMS: atom_id res chain seq x y z
N MET A 1 1.54 3.20 -17.52
CA MET A 1 0.49 2.24 -17.11
C MET A 1 -0.16 2.79 -15.86
N PRO A 2 -1.49 2.72 -15.67
CA PRO A 2 -2.07 3.22 -14.43
C PRO A 2 -1.79 2.24 -13.28
N HIS A 3 -1.25 2.81 -12.19
CA HIS A 3 -0.81 2.14 -10.97
C HIS A 3 -2.00 1.90 -10.02
N ASP A 4 -1.79 1.00 -9.05
CA ASP A 4 -2.70 0.82 -7.92
C ASP A 4 -2.65 2.02 -6.98
N ARG A 5 -3.61 2.10 -6.05
CA ARG A 5 -3.67 3.18 -5.04
C ARG A 5 -3.45 2.61 -3.66
N ILE A 6 -2.68 3.34 -2.84
CA ILE A 6 -2.37 2.98 -1.46
C ILE A 6 -2.29 4.24 -0.59
N HIS A 7 -2.91 4.21 0.58
CA HIS A 7 -2.93 5.28 1.56
C HIS A 7 -2.51 4.74 2.93
N ALA A 8 -1.67 5.51 3.64
CA ALA A 8 -1.29 5.26 5.04
C ALA A 8 -2.40 5.57 6.06
N LYS A 9 -3.45 6.30 5.63
CA LYS A 9 -4.58 6.71 6.49
C LYS A 9 -5.89 6.45 5.77
N LYS A 10 -6.95 6.23 6.54
CA LYS A 10 -8.31 6.03 6.02
C LYS A 10 -8.68 7.14 5.04
N PRO A 11 -9.04 6.82 3.79
CA PRO A 11 -9.58 7.77 2.83
C PRO A 11 -10.83 8.47 3.37
N THR A 12 -11.05 9.73 2.99
CA THR A 12 -12.23 10.51 3.39
C THR A 12 -13.38 10.44 2.39
N HIS A 13 -13.12 9.94 1.17
CA HIS A 13 -14.08 9.84 0.08
C HIS A 13 -14.03 8.43 -0.53
N ASP A 14 -15.16 7.98 -1.10
CA ASP A 14 -15.32 6.67 -1.74
C ASP A 14 -14.88 5.50 -0.85
N ILE A 15 -15.15 5.57 0.46
CA ILE A 15 -14.59 4.67 1.48
C ILE A 15 -14.90 3.19 1.18
N ASP A 16 -16.07 2.92 0.63
CA ASP A 16 -16.56 1.60 0.19
C ASP A 16 -15.73 0.99 -0.96
N ARG A 17 -14.96 1.81 -1.68
CA ARG A 17 -14.10 1.37 -2.79
C ARG A 17 -12.68 1.02 -2.36
N TRP A 18 -12.38 1.05 -1.07
CA TRP A 18 -11.05 0.75 -0.53
C TRP A 18 -11.09 -0.51 0.33
N SER A 19 -10.10 -1.35 0.13
CA SER A 19 -9.80 -2.47 1.01
C SER A 19 -8.78 -2.06 2.07
N VAL A 20 -8.75 -2.80 3.18
CA VAL A 20 -7.77 -2.62 4.26
C VAL A 20 -6.86 -3.84 4.29
N GLY A 21 -5.59 -3.62 4.60
CA GLY A 21 -4.68 -4.73 4.88
C GLY A 21 -3.42 -4.28 5.59
N THR A 22 -2.55 -5.25 5.85
CA THR A 22 -1.26 -5.04 6.54
C THR A 22 -0.11 -5.29 5.58
N ILE A 23 0.87 -4.38 5.56
CA ILE A 23 2.07 -4.56 4.72
C ILE A 23 2.86 -5.78 5.21
N GLU A 24 3.12 -6.72 4.30
CA GLU A 24 4.01 -7.85 4.54
C GLU A 24 5.41 -7.57 4.02
N ARG A 25 5.49 -6.89 2.87
CA ARG A 25 6.75 -6.67 2.17
C ARG A 25 6.66 -5.49 1.22
N VAL A 26 7.79 -4.83 1.01
CA VAL A 26 7.99 -3.81 -0.03
C VAL A 26 9.21 -4.21 -0.84
N ILE A 27 9.05 -4.40 -2.15
CA ILE A 27 10.15 -4.77 -3.06
C ILE A 27 10.14 -3.90 -4.32
N GLU A 28 11.27 -3.84 -4.99
CA GLU A 28 11.39 -3.22 -6.30
C GLU A 28 11.42 -4.31 -7.38
N ARG A 29 10.60 -4.16 -8.42
CA ARG A 29 10.55 -5.07 -9.57
C ARG A 29 10.28 -4.29 -10.84
N ASP A 30 11.11 -4.48 -11.86
CA ASP A 30 10.93 -3.87 -13.19
C ASP A 30 10.73 -2.34 -13.16
N GLY A 31 11.46 -1.63 -12.28
CA GLY A 31 11.34 -0.17 -12.11
C GLY A 31 10.08 0.29 -11.38
N HIS A 32 9.35 -0.62 -10.75
CA HIS A 32 8.16 -0.35 -9.95
C HIS A 32 8.36 -0.77 -8.50
N CYS A 33 7.61 -0.15 -7.61
CA CYS A 33 7.47 -0.62 -6.24
C CYS A 33 6.29 -1.58 -6.16
N ILE A 34 6.54 -2.79 -5.67
CA ILE A 34 5.51 -3.76 -5.31
C ILE A 34 5.35 -3.71 -3.79
N VAL A 35 4.12 -3.48 -3.34
CA VAL A 35 3.74 -3.59 -1.93
C VAL A 35 2.87 -4.83 -1.77
N GLU A 36 3.36 -5.81 -1.02
CA GLU A 36 2.58 -6.99 -0.65
C GLU A 36 1.79 -6.68 0.61
N VAL A 37 0.48 -6.84 0.52
CA VAL A 37 -0.46 -6.54 1.58
C VAL A 37 -1.23 -7.80 1.94
N ARG A 38 -1.17 -8.20 3.21
CA ARG A 38 -2.01 -9.23 3.79
C ARG A 38 -3.41 -8.68 4.02
N THR A 39 -4.39 -9.36 3.48
CA THR A 39 -5.82 -9.11 3.72
C THR A 39 -6.27 -9.70 5.06
N GLU A 40 -7.47 -9.35 5.49
CA GLU A 40 -8.10 -9.95 6.68
C GLU A 40 -8.25 -11.48 6.54
N ASP A 41 -8.47 -11.98 5.32
CA ASP A 41 -8.56 -13.41 5.00
C ASP A 41 -7.17 -14.09 4.87
N SER A 42 -6.09 -13.41 5.30
CA SER A 42 -4.71 -13.90 5.21
C SER A 42 -4.23 -14.22 3.79
N GLN A 43 -4.91 -13.68 2.76
CA GLN A 43 -4.44 -13.69 1.39
C GLN A 43 -3.44 -12.55 1.18
N THR A 44 -2.38 -12.78 0.38
CA THR A 44 -1.44 -11.74 -0.03
C THR A 44 -1.89 -11.10 -1.34
N VAL A 45 -1.92 -9.77 -1.36
CA VAL A 45 -2.25 -8.95 -2.52
C VAL A 45 -1.04 -8.11 -2.92
N GLU A 46 -0.55 -8.29 -4.15
CA GLU A 46 0.47 -7.40 -4.73
C GLU A 46 -0.17 -6.11 -5.26
N LEU A 47 0.38 -4.97 -4.85
CA LEU A 47 0.03 -3.64 -5.34
C LEU A 47 1.22 -3.05 -6.09
N ILE A 48 1.00 -2.60 -7.33
CA ILE A 48 2.03 -1.98 -8.15
C ILE A 48 1.88 -0.46 -8.09
N VAL A 49 2.85 0.20 -7.46
CA VAL A 49 2.87 1.66 -7.31
C VAL A 49 4.17 2.25 -7.83
N THR A 50 4.17 3.56 -8.10
CA THR A 50 5.42 4.28 -8.41
C THR A 50 6.23 4.50 -7.15
N PHE A 51 7.54 4.75 -7.30
CA PHE A 51 8.40 5.13 -6.18
C PHE A 51 7.93 6.43 -5.49
N ALA A 52 7.45 7.41 -6.24
CA ALA A 52 6.89 8.63 -5.64
C ALA A 52 5.67 8.34 -4.75
N ILE A 53 4.82 7.37 -5.12
CA ILE A 53 3.70 6.95 -4.28
C ILE A 53 4.19 6.14 -3.08
N ARG A 54 5.20 5.26 -3.25
CA ARG A 54 5.86 4.56 -2.15
C ARG A 54 6.33 5.53 -1.09
N ASP A 55 7.16 6.48 -1.49
CA ASP A 55 7.79 7.45 -0.58
C ASP A 55 6.72 8.29 0.13
N LEU A 56 5.69 8.72 -0.61
CA LEU A 56 4.58 9.50 -0.06
C LEU A 56 3.76 8.74 0.99
N PHE A 57 3.44 7.47 0.77
CA PHE A 57 2.64 6.74 1.75
C PHE A 57 3.49 6.35 2.96
N VAL A 58 4.75 5.94 2.75
CA VAL A 58 5.67 5.59 3.84
C VAL A 58 5.90 6.80 4.74
N SER A 59 6.11 8.00 4.18
CA SER A 59 6.29 9.22 4.96
C SER A 59 5.06 9.66 5.77
N ARG A 60 3.92 8.98 5.59
CA ARG A 60 2.64 9.27 6.29
C ARG A 60 2.26 8.17 7.29
N LEU A 61 3.02 7.09 7.36
CA LEU A 61 2.88 6.05 8.37
C LEU A 61 3.24 6.62 9.75
N ALA A 62 2.71 6.00 10.80
CA ALA A 62 2.99 6.40 12.18
C ALA A 62 4.19 5.63 12.75
N ILE A 63 5.27 5.59 11.99
CA ILE A 63 6.54 4.93 12.30
C ILE A 63 7.68 5.95 12.24
N ASP A 64 8.80 5.66 12.89
CA ASP A 64 9.95 6.56 12.86
C ASP A 64 10.64 6.56 11.48
N GLU A 65 11.38 7.63 11.18
CA GLU A 65 12.09 7.77 9.91
C GLU A 65 13.11 6.64 9.72
N GLY A 66 13.00 5.90 8.61
CA GLY A 66 13.87 4.77 8.30
C GLY A 66 13.40 3.44 8.89
N GLU A 67 12.33 3.41 9.68
CA GLU A 67 11.72 2.16 10.11
C GLU A 67 11.04 1.42 8.94
N SER A 68 10.97 0.10 9.09
CA SER A 68 10.33 -0.76 8.10
C SER A 68 8.81 -0.52 8.11
N PRO A 69 8.16 -0.33 6.96
CA PRO A 69 6.70 -0.23 6.89
C PRO A 69 5.98 -1.56 7.09
N VAL A 70 6.71 -2.68 7.22
CA VAL A 70 6.14 -4.01 7.44
C VAL A 70 5.39 -4.05 8.78
N GLY A 71 4.16 -4.56 8.76
CA GLY A 71 3.27 -4.59 9.91
C GLY A 71 2.29 -3.42 9.97
N GLU A 72 2.52 -2.36 9.20
CA GLU A 72 1.64 -1.20 9.17
C GLU A 72 0.35 -1.47 8.40
N ARG A 73 -0.75 -0.87 8.89
CA ARG A 73 -2.06 -0.92 8.25
C ARG A 73 -2.17 0.11 7.15
N VAL A 74 -2.68 -0.30 6.00
CA VAL A 74 -2.92 0.56 4.83
C VAL A 74 -4.30 0.37 4.24
N TRP A 75 -4.74 1.38 3.51
CA TRP A 75 -5.93 1.34 2.67
C TRP A 75 -5.49 1.28 1.22
N TYR A 76 -5.99 0.32 0.47
CA TYR A 76 -5.58 0.14 -0.91
C TYR A 76 -6.77 -0.09 -1.84
N ARG A 77 -6.52 0.14 -3.12
CA ARG A 77 -7.46 -0.17 -4.19
C ARG A 77 -6.69 -0.63 -5.42
N LYS A 78 -7.04 -1.82 -5.92
CA LYS A 78 -6.52 -2.31 -7.18
C LYS A 78 -7.16 -1.59 -8.36
N ARG A 79 -6.37 -1.33 -9.39
CA ARG A 79 -6.89 -0.84 -10.67
C ARG A 79 -7.68 -1.96 -11.36
N GLY A 80 -8.88 -1.63 -11.85
CA GLY A 80 -9.76 -2.56 -12.58
C GLY A 80 -10.76 -3.30 -11.70
N GLY A 81 -10.78 -3.02 -10.39
CA GLY A 81 -11.86 -3.34 -9.45
C GLY A 81 -12.74 -2.15 -9.12
#